data_AF-A0ABD2HZZ3-F1
#
_entry.id   AF-A0ABD2HZZ3-F1
#
_cell.length_a   1.000
_cell.length_b   1.000
_cell.length_c   1.000
_cell.angle_alpha   90.00
_cell.angle_beta   90.00
_cell.angle_gamma   90.00
#
_symmetry.space_group_name_H-M   'P 1'
#
loop_
_entity.id
_entity.type
_entity.pdbx_description
1 polymer ?
#
loop_
_entity_poly.entity_id
_entity_poly.type
_entity_poly.pdbx_seq_one_letter_code
_entity_poly.pdbx_strand_id
1 'polypeptide(L)'
;MLPCYWLYREVAKWMLAERQKAGDTNTVTHQYHEWIDMYCSEEYAEAVDEMLALADELAQEADQRTRVKMAGVFERGFQLEWMFWESAYQMGQWEI
;
A
#
# COMPACT_ATOMS: atom_id res chain seq x y z
N MET A 1 -1.02 -9.54 -4.12
CA MET A 1 -2.15 -8.60 -4.02
C MET A 1 -2.20 -7.93 -2.65
N LEU A 2 -2.31 -8.65 -1.53
CA LEU A 2 -2.39 -8.02 -0.20
C LEU A 2 -1.35 -6.89 0.08
N PRO A 3 -0.05 -7.03 -0.30
CA PRO A 3 0.93 -5.95 -0.08
C PRO A 3 0.55 -4.62 -0.72
N CYS A 4 -0.08 -4.61 -1.91
CA CYS A 4 -0.47 -3.36 -2.57
C CYS A 4 -1.62 -2.68 -1.83
N TYR A 5 -2.67 -3.44 -1.49
CA TYR A 5 -3.81 -2.95 -0.72
C TYR A 5 -3.36 -2.35 0.61
N TRP A 6 -2.54 -3.09 1.36
CA TRP A 6 -2.11 -2.65 2.68
C TRP A 6 -1.13 -1.47 2.59
N LEU A 7 -0.12 -1.51 1.72
CA LEU A 7 0.87 -0.43 1.61
C LEU A 7 0.22 0.91 1.31
N TYR A 8 -0.66 0.97 0.33
CA TYR A 8 -1.28 2.23 -0.10
C TYR A 8 -2.11 2.85 1.01
N ARG A 9 -2.85 2.04 1.78
CA ARG A 9 -3.57 2.51 2.97
C ARG A 9 -2.65 3.14 4.00
N GLU A 10 -1.53 2.47 4.34
CA GLU A 10 -0.62 2.98 5.37
C GLU A 10 0.14 4.23 4.92
N VAL A 11 0.59 4.27 3.66
CA VAL A 11 1.26 5.44 3.08
C VAL A 11 0.30 6.62 3.01
N ALA A 12 -0.94 6.41 2.55
CA ALA A 12 -1.93 7.48 2.48
C ALA A 12 -2.28 8.04 3.85
N LYS A 13 -2.46 7.18 4.87
CA LYS A 13 -2.67 7.60 6.27
C LYS A 13 -1.51 8.45 6.79
N TRP A 14 -0.27 8.04 6.50
CA TRP A 14 0.90 8.81 6.88
C TRP A 14 0.93 10.19 6.18
N MET A 15 0.67 10.22 4.87
CA MET A 15 0.61 11.47 4.09
C MET A 15 -0.52 12.39 4.55
N LEU A 16 -1.68 11.85 4.94
CA LEU A 16 -2.78 12.62 5.50
C LEU A 16 -2.37 13.28 6.82
N ALA A 17 -1.65 12.57 7.69
CA ALA A 17 -1.11 13.14 8.92
C ALA A 17 -0.09 14.26 8.64
N GLU A 18 0.78 14.09 7.65
CA GLU A 18 1.73 15.15 7.24
C GLU A 18 1.01 16.36 6.63
N ARG A 19 -0.01 16.15 5.80
CA ARG A 19 -0.89 17.21 5.26
C ARG A 19 -1.53 18.02 6.38
N GLN A 20 -2.06 17.35 7.41
CA GLN A 20 -2.68 18.01 8.57
C GLN A 20 -1.66 18.83 9.38
N LYS A 21 -0.42 18.34 9.53
CA LYS A 21 0.65 19.09 10.20
C LYS A 21 1.08 20.33 9.42
N ALA A 22 1.12 20.26 8.09
CA ALA A 22 1.51 21.38 7.24
C ALA A 22 0.48 22.52 7.24
N GLY A 23 -0.81 22.21 7.40
CA GLY A 23 -1.88 23.22 7.47
C GLY A 23 -1.83 24.21 6.30
N ASP A 24 -1.83 25.51 6.62
CA ASP A 24 -1.80 26.60 5.63
C ASP A 24 -0.49 26.69 4.83
N THR A 25 0.58 26.01 5.26
CA THR A 25 1.87 25.98 4.54
C THR A 25 1.93 24.88 3.48
N ASN A 26 0.87 24.09 3.36
CA ASN A 26 0.79 23.02 2.38
C ASN A 26 0.64 23.57 0.96
N THR A 27 1.65 23.37 0.12
CA THR A 27 1.68 23.78 -1.29
C THR A 27 1.43 22.63 -2.27
N VAL A 28 0.99 21.46 -1.77
CA VAL A 28 0.74 20.26 -2.59
C VAL A 28 -0.45 20.50 -3.53
N THR A 29 -0.38 19.94 -4.74
CA THR A 29 -1.42 20.13 -5.76
C THR A 29 -2.68 19.33 -5.43
N HIS A 30 -3.82 19.77 -5.99
CA HIS A 30 -5.12 19.10 -5.81
C HIS A 30 -5.10 17.60 -6.15
N GLN A 31 -4.35 17.21 -7.19
CA GLN A 31 -4.28 15.82 -7.65
C GLN A 31 -3.69 14.87 -6.59
N TYR A 32 -2.69 15.31 -5.83
CA TYR A 32 -2.14 14.51 -4.75
C TYR A 32 -3.08 14.45 -3.54
N HIS A 33 -3.90 15.48 -3.32
CA HIS A 33 -4.95 15.44 -2.30
C HIS A 33 -6.03 14.43 -2.65
N GLU A 34 -6.52 14.42 -3.90
CA GLU A 34 -7.47 13.40 -4.36
C GLU A 34 -6.92 11.99 -4.22
N TRP A 35 -5.63 11.80 -4.54
CA TRP A 35 -4.97 10.51 -4.35
C TRP A 35 -4.94 10.10 -2.87
N ILE A 36 -4.51 10.99 -1.97
CA ILE A 36 -4.48 10.72 -0.52
C ILE A 36 -5.89 10.41 -0.01
N ASP A 37 -6.89 11.21 -0.41
CA ASP A 37 -8.26 11.11 0.07
C ASP A 37 -8.92 9.80 -0.41
N MET A 38 -8.63 9.35 -1.63
CA MET A 38 -9.09 8.06 -2.14
C MET A 38 -8.55 6.88 -1.34
N TYR A 39 -7.24 6.83 -1.08
CA TYR A 39 -6.63 5.73 -0.32
C TYR A 39 -6.87 5.82 1.20
N CYS A 40 -7.36 6.95 1.68
CA CYS A 40 -7.87 7.13 3.04
C CYS A 40 -9.39 6.94 3.15
N SER A 41 -10.10 6.65 2.05
CA SER A 41 -11.55 6.52 2.07
C SER A 41 -11.99 5.30 2.89
N GLU A 42 -13.20 5.38 3.43
CA GLU A 42 -13.80 4.27 4.17
C GLU A 42 -13.96 3.04 3.26
N GLU A 43 -14.39 3.22 2.01
CA GLU A 43 -14.55 2.11 1.07
C GLU A 43 -13.21 1.40 0.78
N TYR A 44 -12.12 2.17 0.66
CA TYR A 44 -10.80 1.57 0.49
C TYR A 44 -10.33 0.86 1.76
N ALA A 45 -10.58 1.46 2.94
CA ALA A 45 -10.24 0.85 4.22
C ALA A 45 -10.93 -0.50 4.43
N GLU A 46 -12.23 -0.58 4.13
CA GLU A 46 -13.03 -1.81 4.17
C GLU A 46 -12.45 -2.88 3.23
N ALA A 47 -12.14 -2.53 1.99
CA ALA A 47 -11.55 -3.48 1.03
C ALA A 47 -10.20 -4.04 1.51
N VAL A 48 -9.39 -3.22 2.19
CA VAL A 48 -8.12 -3.68 2.76
C VAL A 48 -8.35 -4.61 3.96
N ASP A 49 -9.33 -4.29 4.82
CA ASP A 49 -9.68 -5.13 5.97
C ASP A 49 -10.25 -6.49 5.53
N GLU A 50 -11.08 -6.53 4.49
CA GLU A 50 -11.55 -7.79 3.88
C GLU A 50 -10.40 -8.63 3.34
N MET A 51 -9.44 -8.01 2.65
CA MET A 51 -8.27 -8.70 2.11
C MET A 51 -7.35 -9.24 3.21
N LEU A 52 -7.21 -8.52 4.33
CA LEU A 52 -6.46 -8.97 5.50
C LEU A 52 -7.16 -10.16 6.16
N ALA A 53 -8.47 -10.05 6.40
CA ALA A 53 -9.26 -11.12 7.00
C ALA A 53 -9.20 -12.41 6.17
N LEU A 54 -9.37 -12.30 4.84
CA LEU A 54 -9.25 -13.44 3.93
C LEU A 54 -7.85 -14.07 3.99
N ALA A 55 -6.79 -13.26 4.03
CA ALA A 55 -5.43 -13.77 4.11
C ALA A 55 -5.17 -14.50 5.44
N ASP A 56 -5.70 -13.97 6.55
CA ASP A 56 -5.62 -14.59 7.87
C ASP A 56 -6.39 -15.91 7.94
N GLU A 57 -7.61 -15.96 7.39
CA GLU A 57 -8.41 -17.20 7.29
C GLU A 57 -7.64 -18.27 6.51
N LEU A 58 -7.13 -17.93 5.32
CA LEU A 58 -6.34 -18.85 4.50
C LEU A 58 -5.05 -19.31 5.20
N ALA A 59 -4.42 -18.42 5.98
CA ALA A 59 -3.22 -18.77 6.74
C ALA A 59 -3.50 -19.73 7.89
N GLN A 60 -4.68 -19.64 8.52
CA GLN A 60 -5.09 -20.56 9.59
C GLN A 60 -5.29 -21.99 9.08
N GLU A 61 -5.85 -22.14 7.88
CA GLU A 61 -6.07 -23.44 7.22
C GLU A 61 -4.79 -24.03 6.59
N ALA A 62 -3.79 -23.18 6.33
CA ALA A 62 -2.56 -23.56 5.66
C ALA A 62 -1.59 -24.37 6.56
N ASP A 63 -0.92 -25.34 5.94
CA ASP A 63 0.20 -26.04 6.57
C ASP A 63 1.42 -25.11 6.77
N GLN A 64 2.36 -25.56 7.60
CA GLN A 64 3.54 -24.74 7.94
C GLN A 64 4.35 -24.34 6.71
N ARG A 65 4.49 -25.23 5.72
CA ARG A 65 5.26 -24.96 4.51
C ARG A 65 4.59 -23.86 3.68
N THR A 66 3.28 -23.87 3.59
CA THR A 66 2.48 -22.91 2.85
C THR A 66 2.49 -21.56 3.54
N ARG A 67 2.35 -21.50 4.87
CA ARG A 67 2.48 -20.24 5.63
C ARG A 67 3.83 -19.54 5.42
N VAL A 68 4.92 -20.30 5.40
CA VAL A 68 6.25 -19.75 5.09
C VAL A 68 6.30 -19.15 3.69
N LYS A 69 5.68 -19.80 2.69
CA LYS A 69 5.59 -19.26 1.33
C LYS A 69 4.70 -18.02 1.26
N MET A 70 3.57 -18.01 1.97
CA MET A 70 2.67 -16.84 2.03
C MET A 70 3.44 -15.62 2.56
N ALA A 71 4.17 -15.77 3.66
CA ALA A 71 5.02 -14.72 4.21
C ALA A 71 6.09 -14.25 3.22
N GLY A 72 6.78 -15.17 2.55
CA GLY A 72 7.80 -14.83 1.56
C GLY A 72 7.26 -14.09 0.33
N VAL A 73 6.08 -14.50 -0.18
CA VAL A 73 5.41 -13.79 -1.29
C VAL A 73 4.91 -12.41 -0.84
N PHE A 74 4.44 -12.31 0.41
CA PHE A 74 4.01 -11.06 1.00
C PHE A 74 5.16 -10.05 1.11
N GLU A 75 6.31 -10.47 1.66
CA GLU A 75 7.54 -9.68 1.71
C GLU A 75 8.01 -9.28 0.29
N ARG A 76 8.04 -10.24 -0.64
CA ARG A 76 8.43 -9.97 -2.03
C ARG A 76 7.51 -8.93 -2.69
N GLY A 77 6.22 -8.93 -2.36
CA GLY A 77 5.30 -7.92 -2.85
C GLY A 77 5.70 -6.51 -2.43
N PHE A 78 6.07 -6.29 -1.16
CA PHE A 78 6.55 -4.96 -0.73
C PHE A 78 7.85 -4.54 -1.41
N GLN A 79 8.77 -5.47 -1.68
CA GLN A 79 9.98 -5.15 -2.44
C GLN A 79 9.63 -4.68 -3.86
N LEU A 80 8.63 -5.30 -4.50
CA LEU A 80 8.16 -4.88 -5.81
C LEU A 80 7.44 -3.52 -5.77
N GLU A 81 6.64 -3.25 -4.73
CA GLU A 81 6.04 -1.93 -4.53
C GLU A 81 7.10 -0.84 -4.33
N TRP A 82 8.14 -1.12 -3.55
CA TRP A 82 9.28 -0.19 -3.41
C TRP A 82 9.92 0.12 -4.77
N MET A 83 10.20 -0.93 -5.56
CA MET A 83 10.75 -0.77 -6.90
C MET A 83 9.81 0.01 -7.82
N PHE A 84 8.50 -0.18 -7.70
CA PHE A 84 7.49 0.58 -8.44
C PHE A 84 7.61 2.08 -8.14
N TRP A 85 7.62 2.48 -6.86
CA TRP A 85 7.79 3.88 -6.45
C TRP A 85 9.13 4.46 -6.92
N GLU A 86 10.23 3.72 -6.74
CA GLU A 86 11.56 4.15 -7.18
C GLU A 86 11.60 4.37 -8.70
N SER A 87 11.05 3.44 -9.48
CA SER A 87 11.00 3.56 -10.93
C SER A 87 10.19 4.77 -11.38
N ALA A 88 9.06 5.07 -10.74
CA ALA A 88 8.26 6.25 -11.05
C ALA A 88 9.03 7.54 -10.72
N TYR A 89 9.75 7.57 -9.60
CA TYR A 89 10.56 8.71 -9.18
C TYR A 89 11.74 8.96 -10.11
N GLN A 90 12.45 7.90 -10.51
CA GLN A 90 13.59 7.99 -11.43
C GLN A 90 13.19 8.14 -12.90
N MET A 91 11.89 8.12 -13.22
CA MET A 91 11.38 8.02 -14.60
C MET A 91 12.02 6.83 -15.36
N GLY A 92 12.11 5.69 -14.66
CA GLY A 92 12.77 4.49 -15.13
C GLY A 92 12.27 4.07 -16.50
N GLN A 93 13.20 3.69 -17.37
CA GLN A 93 12.90 3.17 -18.69
C GLN A 93 13.26 1.70 -18.77
N TRP A 94 12.68 1.02 -19.76
CA TRP A 94 13.08 -0.33 -20.10
C TRP A 94 14.53 -0.31 -20.59
N GLU A 95 15.40 -1.07 -19.94
CA GLU A 95 16.74 -1.36 -20.47
C GLU A 95 16.57 -2.39 -21.60
N ILE A 96 16.33 -1.88 -22.81
CA ILE A 96 16.26 -2.63 -24.06
C ILE A 96 17.45 -2.28 -24.96
#